data_AF-A0A2X0K945-F1
#
_entry.id   AF-A0A2X0K945-F1
#
_cell.length_a   1.000
_cell.length_b   1.000
_cell.length_c   1.000
_cell.angle_alpha   90.00
_cell.angle_beta   90.00
_cell.angle_gamma   90.00
#
_symmetry.space_group_name_H-M   'P 1'
#
loop_
_entity.id
_entity.type
_entity.pdbx_description
1 polymer ?
#
loop_
_entity_poly.entity_id
_entity_poly.type
_entity_poly.pdbx_seq_one_letter_code
_entity_poly.pdbx_strand_id
1 'polypeptide(L)'
;MIIQAEQLIAANGSLDGYFQGSDQQLSTNTTKGTMFFGDGTLWGDVATAQGVAGDRWGVMNELWDYPGQVWLWLYAGMYQVPALNPSGNANLDLDVGLLMILFGFLLPMFAPWIPGINRIPRWIPLYKIIYRDYYRSASAKQPPTPEPRTPDPEPPSPAP
;
A
#
# COMPACT_ATOMS: atom_id res chain seq x y z
N MET A 1 -18.11 -21.95 -31.72
CA MET A 1 -17.96 -21.04 -32.89
C MET A 1 -17.82 -19.58 -32.48
N ILE A 2 -18.59 -19.06 -31.50
CA ILE A 2 -18.46 -17.66 -31.03
C ILE A 2 -17.08 -17.36 -30.43
N ILE A 3 -16.55 -18.25 -29.58
CA ILE A 3 -15.21 -18.09 -28.95
C ILE A 3 -14.07 -17.94 -29.98
N GLN A 4 -14.14 -18.59 -31.15
CA GLN A 4 -13.09 -18.43 -32.17
C GLN A 4 -13.16 -17.08 -32.89
N ALA A 5 -14.36 -16.55 -33.13
CA ALA A 5 -14.51 -15.22 -33.71
C ALA A 5 -14.01 -14.13 -32.74
N GLU A 6 -14.30 -14.28 -31.45
CA GLU A 6 -13.78 -13.39 -30.40
C GLU A 6 -12.27 -13.45 -30.27
N GLN A 7 -11.66 -14.65 -30.29
CA GLN A 7 -10.21 -14.80 -30.28
C GLN A 7 -9.54 -14.14 -31.49
N LEU A 8 -10.16 -14.20 -32.67
CA LEU A 8 -9.63 -13.57 -33.89
C LEU A 8 -9.72 -12.04 -33.82
N ILE A 9 -10.81 -11.50 -33.29
CA ILE A 9 -10.99 -10.06 -33.05
C ILE A 9 -10.00 -9.58 -31.97
N ALA A 10 -9.83 -10.35 -30.89
CA ALA A 10 -8.87 -10.08 -29.83
C ALA A 10 -7.42 -10.13 -30.31
N ALA A 11 -7.05 -11.13 -31.10
CA ALA A 11 -5.70 -11.26 -31.67
C ALA A 11 -5.33 -10.10 -32.59
N ASN A 12 -6.33 -9.47 -33.23
CA ASN A 12 -6.15 -8.29 -34.06
C ASN A 12 -6.24 -6.96 -33.28
N GLY A 13 -6.41 -7.01 -31.95
CA GLY A 13 -6.45 -5.82 -31.07
C GLY A 13 -7.71 -4.95 -31.22
N SER A 14 -8.72 -5.39 -31.97
CA SER A 14 -9.93 -4.61 -32.26
C SER A 14 -11.08 -4.88 -31.28
N LEU A 15 -10.84 -5.71 -30.26
CA LEU A 15 -11.85 -6.13 -29.28
C LEU A 15 -12.44 -4.95 -28.49
N ASP A 16 -11.61 -4.03 -28.04
CA ASP A 16 -12.05 -2.85 -27.29
C ASP A 16 -12.94 -1.93 -28.14
N GLY A 17 -12.55 -1.69 -29.40
CA GLY A 17 -13.38 -0.96 -30.38
C GLY A 17 -14.68 -1.68 -30.73
N TYR A 18 -14.70 -3.02 -30.69
CA TYR A 18 -15.91 -3.81 -30.91
C TYR A 18 -16.91 -3.68 -29.75
N PHE A 19 -16.42 -3.61 -28.51
CA PHE A 19 -17.25 -3.36 -27.33
C PHE A 19 -17.78 -1.93 -27.25
N GLN A 20 -16.98 -0.96 -27.68
CA GLN A 20 -17.35 0.46 -27.74
C GLN A 20 -18.13 0.83 -29.01
N GLY A 21 -18.25 -0.10 -29.97
CA GLY A 21 -18.85 0.11 -31.28
C GLY A 21 -20.26 0.68 -31.18
N SER A 22 -20.35 2.00 -31.35
CA SER A 22 -21.57 2.79 -31.42
C SER A 22 -21.33 3.90 -32.44
N ASP A 23 -22.37 4.29 -33.18
CA ASP A 23 -22.30 5.40 -34.13
C ASP A 23 -22.07 6.76 -33.45
N GLN A 24 -22.02 6.80 -32.11
CA GLN A 24 -21.81 8.01 -31.31
C GLN A 24 -20.46 7.99 -30.58
N GLN A 25 -19.82 9.16 -30.54
CA GLN A 25 -18.50 9.37 -29.92
C GLN A 25 -18.52 9.17 -28.39
N LEU A 26 -19.69 9.30 -27.75
CA LEU A 26 -19.90 9.05 -26.32
C LEU A 26 -21.08 8.07 -26.18
N SER A 27 -20.77 6.77 -26.21
CA SER A 27 -21.77 5.72 -25.95
C SER A 27 -21.90 5.47 -24.46
N THR A 28 -23.14 5.47 -23.96
CA THR A 28 -23.45 4.98 -22.60
C THR A 28 -23.91 3.52 -22.59
N ASN A 29 -23.99 2.89 -23.76
CA ASN A 29 -24.43 1.51 -23.89
C ASN A 29 -23.25 0.54 -23.75
N THR A 30 -23.09 -0.03 -22.56
CA THR A 30 -22.02 -0.98 -22.21
C THR A 30 -22.45 -2.44 -22.34
N THR A 31 -23.64 -2.72 -22.89
CA THR A 31 -24.27 -4.05 -22.87
C THR A 31 -23.37 -5.16 -23.41
N LYS A 32 -22.66 -4.92 -24.52
CA LYS A 32 -21.76 -5.91 -25.13
C LYS A 32 -20.58 -6.25 -24.22
N GLY A 33 -19.96 -5.24 -23.62
CA GLY A 33 -18.88 -5.44 -22.65
C GLY A 33 -19.37 -6.16 -21.40
N THR A 34 -20.53 -5.75 -20.86
CA THR A 34 -21.12 -6.42 -19.69
C THR A 34 -21.46 -7.88 -19.97
N MET A 35 -22.03 -8.20 -21.14
CA MET A 35 -22.30 -9.59 -21.52
C MET A 35 -21.02 -10.39 -21.69
N PHE A 36 -19.98 -9.81 -22.31
CA PHE A 36 -18.68 -10.49 -22.47
C PHE A 36 -17.98 -10.80 -21.14
N PHE A 37 -18.04 -9.90 -20.16
CA PHE A 37 -17.49 -10.14 -18.82
C PHE A 37 -18.39 -11.02 -17.94
N GLY A 38 -19.70 -11.05 -18.22
CA GLY A 38 -20.68 -11.86 -17.50
C GLY A 38 -20.91 -13.27 -18.07
N ASP A 39 -20.41 -13.56 -19.27
CA ASP A 39 -20.62 -14.84 -19.94
C ASP A 39 -19.65 -15.91 -19.41
N GLY A 40 -20.12 -16.67 -18.42
CA GLY A 40 -19.47 -17.90 -17.94
C GLY A 40 -18.49 -17.72 -16.78
N THR A 41 -17.63 -18.72 -16.58
CA THR A 41 -16.70 -18.79 -15.45
C THR A 41 -15.30 -18.28 -15.78
N LEU A 42 -14.99 -18.06 -17.06
CA LEU A 42 -13.64 -17.73 -17.56
C LEU A 42 -13.01 -16.57 -16.78
N TRP A 43 -13.74 -15.46 -16.62
CA TRP A 43 -13.21 -14.29 -15.92
C TRP A 43 -13.04 -14.52 -14.41
N GLY A 44 -13.88 -15.36 -13.81
CA GLY A 44 -13.72 -15.80 -12.42
C GLY A 44 -12.49 -16.70 -12.24
N ASP A 45 -12.24 -17.60 -13.17
CA ASP A 45 -11.08 -18.50 -13.18
C ASP A 45 -9.77 -17.71 -13.40
N VAL A 46 -9.79 -16.74 -14.32
CA VAL A 46 -8.66 -15.82 -14.55
C VAL A 46 -8.41 -14.94 -13.31
N ALA A 47 -9.46 -14.37 -12.71
CA ALA A 47 -9.33 -13.56 -11.50
C ALA A 47 -8.75 -14.37 -10.32
N THR A 48 -9.15 -15.63 -10.19
CA THR A 48 -8.62 -16.56 -9.18
C THR A 48 -7.14 -16.88 -9.44
N ALA A 49 -6.79 -17.16 -10.69
CA ALA A 49 -5.41 -17.44 -11.09
C ALA A 49 -4.48 -16.22 -10.90
N GLN A 50 -5.01 -15.00 -11.01
CA GLN A 50 -4.27 -13.75 -10.79
C GLN A 50 -4.27 -13.27 -9.33
N GLY A 51 -4.92 -13.99 -8.42
CA GLY A 51 -4.99 -13.64 -7.01
C GLY A 51 -5.87 -12.42 -6.70
N VAL A 52 -6.68 -11.98 -7.65
CA VAL A 52 -7.60 -10.83 -7.51
C VAL A 52 -9.03 -11.26 -7.17
N ALA A 53 -9.27 -12.57 -6.97
CA ALA A 53 -10.56 -13.10 -6.58
C ALA A 53 -11.02 -12.65 -5.18
N GLY A 54 -12.34 -12.44 -5.07
CA GLY A 54 -12.99 -11.65 -4.03
C GLY A 54 -13.23 -12.31 -2.67
N ASP A 55 -12.37 -13.21 -2.21
CA ASP A 55 -12.66 -13.91 -0.95
C ASP A 55 -12.48 -13.01 0.29
N ARG A 56 -11.36 -12.29 0.42
CA ARG A 56 -11.06 -11.47 1.63
C ARG A 56 -10.14 -10.27 1.41
N TRP A 57 -9.23 -10.34 0.44
CA TRP A 57 -8.26 -9.29 0.10
C TRP A 57 -8.27 -8.93 -1.39
N GLY A 58 -9.26 -9.43 -2.16
CA GLY A 58 -9.27 -9.30 -3.63
C GLY A 58 -9.27 -7.85 -4.13
N VAL A 59 -9.94 -6.92 -3.41
CA VAL A 59 -9.93 -5.46 -3.70
C VAL A 59 -8.55 -4.81 -3.54
N MET A 60 -7.59 -5.56 -3.03
CA MET A 60 -6.32 -5.08 -2.48
C MET A 60 -5.12 -5.65 -3.22
N ASN A 61 -5.39 -6.55 -4.15
CA ASN A 61 -4.43 -7.09 -5.09
C ASN A 61 -4.70 -6.41 -6.43
N GLU A 62 -3.73 -5.68 -6.96
CA GLU A 62 -3.85 -5.05 -8.29
C GLU A 62 -3.47 -6.06 -9.40
N LEU A 63 -2.44 -6.89 -9.14
CA LEU A 63 -2.03 -8.09 -9.89
C LEU A 63 -0.80 -8.70 -9.17
N TRP A 64 -0.78 -10.00 -8.88
CA TRP A 64 0.39 -10.69 -8.29
C TRP A 64 0.89 -10.11 -6.94
N ASP A 65 2.21 -9.97 -6.77
CA ASP A 65 2.92 -9.69 -5.50
C ASP A 65 2.99 -8.18 -5.16
N TYR A 66 2.26 -7.35 -5.91
CA TYR A 66 2.16 -5.93 -5.61
C TYR A 66 0.94 -5.69 -4.72
N PRO A 67 1.17 -5.24 -3.47
CA PRO A 67 0.07 -4.77 -2.66
C PRO A 67 -0.54 -3.57 -3.40
N GLY A 68 -1.84 -3.63 -3.67
CA GLY A 68 -2.57 -2.55 -4.32
C GLY A 68 -2.68 -1.35 -3.38
N GLN A 69 -3.87 -0.78 -3.28
CA GLN A 69 -4.12 0.37 -2.41
C GLN A 69 -3.99 0.02 -0.92
N VAL A 70 -2.78 0.12 -0.37
CA VAL A 70 -2.42 -0.29 1.01
C VAL A 70 -3.30 0.39 2.06
N TRP A 71 -3.79 1.61 1.83
CA TRP A 71 -4.67 2.27 2.78
C TRP A 71 -6.04 1.57 2.93
N LEU A 72 -6.50 0.84 1.92
CA LEU A 72 -7.72 0.01 2.02
C LEU A 72 -7.54 -1.21 2.94
N TRP A 73 -6.31 -1.53 3.36
CA TRP A 73 -6.00 -2.60 4.33
C TRP A 73 -6.68 -2.37 5.66
N LEU A 74 -6.82 -1.10 6.03
CA LEU A 74 -7.53 -0.72 7.24
C LEU A 74 -9.03 -1.01 7.11
N TYR A 75 -9.61 -0.90 5.92
CA TYR A 75 -11.02 -1.19 5.66
C TYR A 75 -11.29 -2.70 5.55
N ALA A 76 -10.62 -3.39 4.62
CA ALA A 76 -10.87 -4.81 4.38
C ALA A 76 -10.46 -5.71 5.56
N GLY A 77 -9.41 -5.34 6.30
CA GLY A 77 -9.00 -6.07 7.50
C GLY A 77 -10.09 -6.09 8.57
N MET A 78 -10.93 -5.06 8.65
CA MET A 78 -12.03 -5.02 9.63
C MET A 78 -13.13 -6.05 9.35
N TYR A 79 -13.40 -6.36 8.08
CA TYR A 79 -14.38 -7.40 7.72
C TYR A 79 -13.94 -8.81 8.14
N GLN A 80 -12.66 -9.01 8.46
CA GLN A 80 -12.14 -10.30 8.93
C GLN A 80 -12.27 -10.48 10.43
N VAL A 81 -12.62 -9.42 11.16
CA VAL A 81 -12.84 -9.49 12.61
C VAL A 81 -14.21 -10.13 12.86
N PRO A 82 -14.31 -11.29 13.55
CA PRO A 82 -15.57 -12.01 13.73
C PRO A 82 -16.66 -11.19 14.45
N ALA A 83 -16.27 -10.21 15.28
CA ALA A 83 -17.18 -9.28 15.95
C ALA A 83 -17.86 -8.27 14.99
N LEU A 84 -17.31 -8.12 13.79
CA LEU A 84 -17.79 -7.25 12.71
C LEU A 84 -18.32 -8.10 11.54
N ASN A 85 -18.87 -9.27 11.82
CA ASN A 85 -19.35 -10.18 10.78
C ASN A 85 -20.67 -9.64 10.16
N PRO A 86 -20.76 -9.53 8.82
CA PRO A 86 -21.96 -9.02 8.14
C PRO A 86 -23.23 -9.84 8.40
N SER A 87 -23.11 -11.12 8.77
CA SER A 87 -24.25 -11.99 9.06
C SER A 87 -25.11 -11.57 10.27
N GLY A 88 -24.57 -10.73 11.17
CA GLY A 88 -25.27 -10.25 12.36
C GLY A 88 -25.49 -8.73 12.42
N ASN A 89 -24.95 -7.95 11.48
CA ASN A 89 -24.97 -6.50 11.54
C ASN A 89 -25.29 -5.88 10.17
N ALA A 90 -26.53 -5.39 10.04
CA ALA A 90 -27.03 -4.75 8.82
C ALA A 90 -26.31 -3.42 8.49
N ASN A 91 -25.60 -2.83 9.45
CA ASN A 91 -24.91 -1.55 9.31
C ASN A 91 -23.39 -1.69 9.34
N LEU A 92 -22.87 -2.87 8.99
CA LEU A 92 -21.44 -3.16 9.08
C LEU A 92 -20.57 -2.11 8.36
N ASP A 93 -20.97 -1.68 7.17
CA ASP A 93 -20.22 -0.69 6.41
C ASP A 93 -20.14 0.68 7.12
N LEU A 94 -21.22 1.07 7.81
CA LEU A 94 -21.26 2.28 8.63
C LEU A 94 -20.35 2.16 9.86
N ASP A 95 -20.35 1.00 10.53
CA ASP A 95 -19.51 0.75 11.70
C ASP A 95 -18.02 0.70 11.32
N VAL A 96 -17.70 0.07 10.20
CA VAL A 96 -16.35 0.06 9.62
C VAL A 96 -15.92 1.48 9.27
N GLY A 97 -16.79 2.24 8.61
CA GLY A 97 -16.54 3.66 8.28
C GLY A 97 -16.32 4.53 9.52
N LEU A 98 -17.11 4.34 10.58
CA LEU A 98 -16.96 5.05 11.85
C LEU A 98 -15.64 4.72 12.54
N LEU A 99 -15.24 3.44 12.55
CA LEU A 99 -13.96 3.04 13.14
C LEU A 99 -12.78 3.58 12.33
N MET A 100 -12.89 3.63 11.01
CA MET A 100 -11.89 4.25 10.13
C MET A 100 -11.74 5.75 10.42
N ILE A 101 -12.85 6.47 10.56
CA ILE A 101 -12.81 7.89 10.92
C ILE A 101 -12.21 8.05 12.32
N LEU A 102 -12.60 7.22 13.27
CA LEU A 102 -12.12 7.30 14.65
C LEU A 102 -10.63 6.99 14.77
N PHE A 103 -10.15 5.85 14.26
CA PHE A 103 -8.76 5.42 14.43
C PHE A 103 -7.82 5.90 13.32
N GLY A 104 -8.31 6.09 12.10
CA GLY A 104 -7.52 6.55 10.96
C GLY A 104 -7.37 8.07 10.88
N PHE A 105 -8.34 8.83 11.40
CA PHE A 105 -8.33 10.29 11.29
C PHE A 105 -8.39 11.00 12.66
N LEU A 106 -9.44 10.79 13.44
CA LEU A 106 -9.66 11.52 14.70
C LEU A 106 -8.56 11.21 15.72
N LEU A 107 -8.24 9.93 15.95
CA LEU A 107 -7.27 9.52 16.95
C LEU A 107 -5.86 10.05 16.62
N PRO A 108 -5.31 9.94 15.39
CA PRO A 108 -4.03 10.56 15.04
C PRO A 108 -4.08 12.09 15.08
N MET A 109 -5.19 12.70 14.66
CA MET A 109 -5.35 14.15 14.70
C MET A 109 -5.31 14.67 16.14
N PHE A 110 -5.94 13.97 17.09
CA PHE A 110 -5.91 14.34 18.52
C PHE A 110 -4.77 13.71 19.32
N ALA A 111 -3.99 12.80 18.71
CA ALA A 111 -2.88 12.11 19.34
C ALA A 111 -1.85 13.01 20.05
N PRO A 112 -1.44 14.18 19.51
CA PRO A 112 -0.45 15.01 20.20
C PRO A 112 -0.98 15.67 21.48
N TRP A 113 -2.31 15.79 21.64
CA TRP A 113 -2.93 16.34 22.85
C TRP A 113 -3.27 15.28 23.91
N ILE A 114 -3.27 14.00 23.55
CA ILE A 114 -3.59 12.91 24.48
C ILE A 114 -2.30 12.47 25.22
N PRO A 115 -2.20 12.67 26.55
CA PRO A 115 -1.06 12.18 27.32
C PRO A 115 -1.02 10.65 27.26
N GLY A 116 0.11 10.09 26.82
CA GLY A 116 0.28 8.65 26.57
C GLY A 116 0.53 8.36 25.10
N ILE A 117 -0.45 8.64 24.22
CA ILE A 117 -0.34 8.37 22.77
C ILE A 117 0.77 9.20 22.13
N ASN A 118 0.91 10.48 22.49
CA ASN A 118 2.01 11.35 22.04
C ASN A 118 3.42 10.80 22.41
N ARG A 119 3.52 9.89 23.38
CA ARG A 119 4.81 9.30 23.78
C ARG A 119 5.13 7.99 23.06
N ILE A 120 4.14 7.35 22.42
CA ILE A 120 4.31 6.09 21.69
C ILE A 120 5.42 6.17 20.63
N PRO A 121 5.51 7.23 19.79
CA PRO A 121 6.59 7.34 18.80
C PRO A 121 8.00 7.37 19.41
N ARG A 122 8.13 7.84 20.66
CA ARG A 122 9.41 7.86 21.39
C ARG A 122 9.74 6.50 22.03
N TRP A 123 8.74 5.67 22.30
CA TRP A 123 8.92 4.36 22.94
C TRP A 123 9.29 3.26 21.96
N ILE A 124 8.88 3.37 20.69
CA ILE A 124 9.23 2.41 19.64
C ILE A 124 10.48 2.91 18.92
N PRO A 125 11.68 2.34 19.16
CA PRO A 125 12.91 2.79 18.54
C PRO A 125 13.04 2.29 17.08
N LEU A 126 11.97 2.38 16.29
CA LEU A 126 11.98 1.95 14.88
C LEU A 126 13.06 2.71 14.10
N TYR A 127 13.27 3.99 14.42
CA TYR A 127 14.34 4.80 13.86
C TYR A 127 15.74 4.19 14.11
N LYS A 128 15.98 3.54 15.27
CA LYS A 128 17.26 2.87 15.53
C LYS A 128 17.50 1.69 14.60
N ILE A 129 16.44 0.98 14.22
CA ILE A 129 16.53 -0.17 13.32
C ILE A 129 16.79 0.32 11.89
N ILE A 130 16.02 1.30 11.42
CA ILE A 130 16.16 1.87 10.07
C ILE A 130 17.55 2.47 9.86
N TYR A 131 18.06 3.21 10.84
CA TYR A 131 19.37 3.87 10.72
C TYR A 131 20.55 3.03 11.22
N ARG A 132 20.34 1.78 11.67
CA ARG A 132 21.41 0.96 12.23
C ARG A 132 22.59 0.81 11.27
N ASP A 133 22.28 0.53 10.00
CA ASP A 133 23.31 0.25 8.99
C ASP A 133 23.95 1.54 8.47
N TYR A 134 23.19 2.64 8.46
CA TYR A 134 23.72 3.99 8.22
C TYR A 134 24.72 4.40 9.31
N TYR A 135 24.41 4.20 10.59
CA TYR A 135 25.35 4.54 11.68
C TYR A 135 26.56 3.60 11.71
N ARG A 136 26.41 2.32 11.36
CA ARG A 136 27.54 1.38 11.22
C ARG A 136 28.53 1.83 10.15
N SER A 137 28.03 2.27 9.00
CA SER A 137 28.87 2.77 7.91
C SER A 137 29.45 4.16 8.18
N ALA A 138 28.72 5.04 8.87
CA ALA A 138 29.21 6.36 9.28
C ALA A 138 30.33 6.25 10.32
N SER A 139 30.19 5.36 11.31
CA SER A 139 31.22 5.11 12.32
C SER A 139 32.49 4.50 11.74
N ALA A 140 32.38 3.71 10.66
CA ALA A 140 33.53 3.17 9.94
C ALA A 140 34.26 4.20 9.07
N LYS A 141 33.60 5.32 8.73
CA LYS A 141 34.19 6.45 7.98
C LYS A 141 34.73 7.56 8.89
N GLN A 142 34.56 7.45 10.21
CA GLN A 142 35.09 8.42 11.16
C GLN A 142 36.63 8.42 11.07
N PRO A 143 37.29 9.54 10.72
CA PRO A 143 38.74 9.66 10.78
C PRO A 143 39.21 9.41 12.23
N PRO A 144 40.40 8.82 12.44
CA PRO A 144 40.93 8.64 13.78
C PRO A 144 40.98 9.99 14.51
N THR A 145 40.57 9.99 15.77
CA THR A 145 40.65 11.16 16.66
C THR A 145 42.09 11.67 16.63
N PRO A 146 42.33 12.97 16.32
CA PRO A 146 43.68 13.53 16.38
C PRO A 146 44.24 13.29 17.78
N GLU A 147 45.39 12.64 17.88
CA GLU A 147 46.07 12.42 19.16
C GLU A 147 46.30 13.76 19.87
N PRO A 148 46.28 13.80 21.21
CA PRO A 148 46.62 15.01 21.95
C PRO A 148 47.99 15.51 21.49
N ARG A 149 48.02 16.67 20.82
CA ARG A 149 49.27 17.28 20.39
C ARG A 149 50.09 17.58 21.64
N THR A 150 51.17 16.83 21.85
CA THR A 150 52.19 17.17 22.84
C THR A 150 52.72 18.56 22.47
N PRO A 151 52.72 19.54 23.39
CA PRO A 151 53.31 20.84 23.11
C PRO A 151 54.77 20.66 22.69
N ASP A 152 55.16 21.26 21.56
CA ASP A 152 56.56 21.28 21.14
C ASP A 152 57.41 21.90 22.27
N PRO A 153 58.62 21.37 22.54
CA PRO A 153 59.48 21.93 23.58
C PRO A 153 59.78 23.40 23.26
N GLU A 154 59.58 24.26 24.27
CA GLU A 154 59.77 25.71 24.16
C GLU A 154 61.19 26.02 23.68
N PRO A 155 61.37 26.87 22.64
CA PRO A 155 62.70 27.21 22.13
C PRO A 155 63.52 27.90 23.24
N PRO A 156 64.84 27.63 23.31
CA PRO A 156 65.68 28.16 24.37
C PRO A 156 65.67 29.69 24.34
N SER A 157 65.37 30.29 25.50
CA SER A 157 65.37 31.75 25.69
C SER A 157 66.72 32.34 25.25
N PRO A 158 66.73 33.42 24.45
CA PRO A 158 67.98 34.10 24.12
C PRO A 158 68.64 34.60 25.40
N ALA A 159 69.92 34.28 25.56
CA ALA A 159 70.76 34.75 26.66
C ALA A 159 70.92 36.29 26.58
N PRO A 160 71.08 36.97 27.74
CA PRO A 160 71.12 38.43 27.84
C PRO A 160 72.32 39.06 27.14
#